data_AF-A0A420HAP4-F1
#
_entry.id   AF-A0A420HAP4-F1
#
_cell.length_a   1.000
_cell.length_b   1.000
_cell.length_c   1.000
_cell.angle_alpha   90.00
_cell.angle_beta   90.00
_cell.angle_gamma   90.00
#
_symmetry.space_group_name_H-M   'P 1'
#
loop_
_entity.id
_entity.type
_entity.pdbx_description
1 polymer ?
#
loop_
_entity_poly.entity_id
_entity_poly.type
_entity_poly.pdbx_seq_one_letter_code
_entity_poly.pdbx_strand_id
1 'polypeptide(L)'
;MATSKVSSQEETLRALLDQINAQEALLNELRLLVTPVETEPCLDPVAYHRQLCCLTATYRSLTNSQPYLPIGDFVLPDLLAIRSTSQVIRETQVAINDCELSLQDVKRRLEEEQADNEDAKLIQAEIKLRISSLEQEIKINNKKSPHDLERENFLELQRKKNRYDNETTDLMLAFNSFIEQHLAPMLAVEELGGPIVGQIIDIHDEILQGEFNSQGKAKKVKLQESKRQRRISQIWSTQPPNEEKYDEKCAAAAEMKSLIKELLNKMSDESINFPDAYIKLHRESAAARYLVRSKIAQFHPKDASRLRLIDFGNEIDD
;
A
#
# COMPACT_ATOMS: atom_id res chain seq x y z
N MET A 1 -5.03 -59.97 -34.08
CA MET A 1 -4.91 -60.23 -32.62
C MET A 1 -5.73 -59.26 -31.77
N ALA A 2 -5.83 -57.97 -32.11
CA ALA A 2 -6.70 -57.05 -31.37
C ALA A 2 -8.20 -57.34 -31.57
N THR A 3 -8.62 -57.65 -32.81
CA THR A 3 -10.01 -57.94 -33.16
C THR A 3 -10.59 -59.18 -32.48
N SER A 4 -9.79 -60.22 -32.27
CA SER A 4 -10.22 -61.46 -31.58
C SER A 4 -10.34 -61.31 -30.06
N LYS A 5 -9.58 -60.38 -29.46
CA LYS A 5 -9.69 -60.06 -28.03
C LYS A 5 -10.90 -59.19 -27.74
N VAL A 6 -11.21 -58.24 -28.63
CA VAL A 6 -12.40 -57.39 -28.52
C VAL A 6 -13.68 -58.22 -28.65
N SER A 7 -13.76 -59.14 -29.61
CA SER A 7 -14.92 -60.04 -29.73
C SER A 7 -15.10 -60.93 -28.49
N SER A 8 -14.01 -61.47 -27.93
CA SER A 8 -14.06 -62.26 -26.69
C SER A 8 -14.52 -61.42 -25.48
N GLN A 9 -14.12 -60.15 -25.40
CA GLN A 9 -14.58 -59.25 -24.33
C GLN A 9 -16.09 -58.97 -24.44
N GLU A 10 -16.60 -58.70 -25.64
CA GLU A 10 -18.04 -58.50 -25.87
C GLU A 10 -18.87 -59.74 -25.53
N GLU A 11 -18.36 -60.93 -25.85
CA GLU A 11 -18.98 -62.20 -25.47
C GLU A 11 -19.02 -62.40 -23.94
N THR A 12 -17.92 -62.10 -23.25
CA THR A 12 -17.88 -62.18 -21.78
C THR A 12 -18.83 -61.18 -21.12
N LEU A 13 -18.97 -59.96 -21.67
CA LEU A 13 -19.90 -58.96 -21.16
C LEU A 13 -21.36 -59.41 -21.31
N ARG A 14 -21.72 -59.99 -22.45
CA ARG A 14 -23.07 -60.53 -22.67
C ARG A 14 -23.38 -61.67 -21.70
N ALA A 15 -22.46 -62.62 -21.56
CA ALA A 15 -22.62 -63.75 -20.63
C ALA A 15 -22.80 -63.29 -19.17
N LEU A 16 -22.03 -62.28 -18.73
CA LEU A 16 -22.18 -61.72 -17.38
C LEU A 16 -23.49 -60.97 -17.20
N LEU A 17 -23.92 -60.19 -18.19
CA LEU A 17 -25.20 -59.47 -18.14
C LEU A 17 -26.39 -60.44 -18.11
N ASP A 18 -26.37 -61.48 -18.95
CA ASP A 18 -27.40 -62.52 -18.97
C ASP A 18 -27.46 -63.25 -17.63
N GLN A 19 -26.31 -63.50 -17.01
CA GLN A 19 -26.24 -64.13 -15.71
C GLN A 19 -26.75 -63.21 -14.58
N ILE A 20 -26.40 -61.93 -14.59
CA ILE A 20 -26.93 -60.95 -13.63
C ILE A 20 -28.45 -60.88 -13.76
N ASN A 21 -28.97 -60.78 -14.98
CA ASN A 21 -30.40 -60.74 -15.24
C ASN A 21 -31.11 -62.02 -14.76
N ALA A 22 -30.50 -63.20 -14.96
CA ALA A 22 -31.03 -64.47 -14.46
C ALA A 22 -31.04 -64.53 -12.92
N GLN A 23 -29.98 -64.06 -12.27
CA GLN A 23 -29.91 -64.00 -10.81
C GLN A 23 -30.90 -62.97 -10.23
N GLU A 24 -31.07 -61.82 -10.88
CA GLU A 24 -32.06 -60.81 -10.50
C GLU A 24 -33.49 -61.35 -10.68
N ALA A 25 -33.77 -62.11 -11.74
CA ALA A 25 -35.05 -62.77 -11.94
C ALA A 25 -35.34 -63.78 -10.81
N LEU A 26 -34.38 -64.66 -10.49
CA LEU A 26 -34.51 -65.59 -9.37
C LEU A 26 -34.67 -64.88 -8.03
N LEU A 27 -33.95 -63.78 -7.81
CA LEU A 27 -34.07 -62.97 -6.61
C LEU A 27 -35.47 -62.36 -6.51
N ASN A 28 -36.02 -61.87 -7.61
CA ASN A 28 -37.38 -61.35 -7.67
C ASN A 28 -38.43 -62.44 -7.40
N GLU A 29 -38.26 -63.66 -7.93
CA GLU A 29 -39.11 -64.80 -7.59
C GLU A 29 -39.06 -65.15 -6.10
N LEU A 30 -37.86 -65.18 -5.50
CA LEU A 30 -37.69 -65.45 -4.07
C LEU A 30 -38.31 -64.35 -3.20
N ARG A 31 -38.21 -63.08 -3.61
CA ARG A 31 -38.88 -61.96 -2.93
C ARG A 31 -40.41 -62.07 -2.96
N LEU A 32 -40.98 -62.70 -3.99
CA LEU A 32 -42.42 -62.96 -4.07
C LEU A 32 -42.85 -64.16 -3.22
N LEU A 33 -41.96 -65.15 -3.03
CA LEU A 33 -42.26 -66.38 -2.29
C LEU A 33 -41.97 -66.30 -0.78
N VAL A 34 -41.05 -65.43 -0.37
CA VAL A 34 -40.55 -65.38 1.02
C VAL A 34 -40.80 -63.99 1.62
N THR A 35 -41.34 -63.93 2.83
CA THR A 35 -41.43 -62.68 3.59
C THR A 35 -40.02 -62.17 3.91
N PRO A 36 -39.68 -60.92 3.55
CA PRO A 36 -38.34 -60.38 3.77
C PRO A 36 -38.00 -60.40 5.26
N VAL A 37 -36.75 -60.76 5.59
CA VAL A 37 -36.22 -60.60 6.94
C VAL A 37 -36.25 -59.11 7.28
N GLU A 38 -36.93 -58.75 8.36
CA GLU A 38 -36.99 -57.37 8.86
C GLU A 38 -35.55 -56.88 9.14
N THR A 39 -35.10 -55.91 8.35
CA THR A 39 -33.80 -55.25 8.53
C THR A 39 -33.83 -54.16 9.60
N GLU A 40 -35.04 -53.78 10.04
CA GLU A 40 -35.23 -52.80 11.11
C GLU A 40 -35.17 -53.49 12.48
N PRO A 41 -34.46 -52.89 13.46
CA PRO A 41 -34.31 -53.49 14.78
C PRO A 41 -35.65 -53.49 15.52
N CYS A 42 -36.11 -54.68 15.93
CA CYS A 42 -37.32 -54.81 16.74
C CYS A 42 -37.14 -54.12 18.11
N LEU A 43 -38.19 -53.44 18.60
CA LEU A 43 -38.20 -52.76 19.91
C LEU A 43 -38.15 -53.74 21.10
N ASP A 44 -38.51 -55.01 20.90
CA ASP A 44 -38.48 -56.05 21.93
C ASP A 44 -37.07 -56.69 22.03
N PRO A 45 -36.39 -56.64 23.20
CA PRO A 45 -35.03 -57.16 23.36
C PRO A 45 -34.88 -58.65 23.05
N VAL A 46 -35.92 -59.46 23.28
CA VAL A 46 -35.85 -60.92 23.02
C VAL A 46 -35.96 -61.20 21.51
N ALA A 47 -36.84 -60.49 20.82
CA ALA A 47 -36.98 -60.57 19.37
C ALA A 47 -35.71 -60.05 18.66
N TYR A 48 -35.15 -58.94 19.13
CA TYR A 48 -33.92 -58.36 18.61
C TYR A 48 -32.71 -59.31 18.75
N HIS A 49 -32.55 -59.97 19.90
CA HIS A 49 -31.46 -60.94 20.09
C HIS A 49 -31.59 -62.14 19.14
N ARG A 50 -32.82 -62.63 18.91
CA ARG A 50 -33.08 -63.71 17.94
C ARG A 50 -32.78 -63.28 16.51
N GLN A 51 -33.18 -62.07 16.11
CA GLN A 51 -32.84 -61.49 14.81
C GLN A 51 -31.32 -61.42 14.60
N LEU A 52 -30.57 -60.91 15.59
CA LEU A 52 -29.10 -60.87 15.53
C LEU A 52 -28.47 -62.25 15.45
N CYS A 53 -28.95 -63.23 16.20
CA CYS A 53 -28.47 -64.62 16.13
C CYS A 53 -28.73 -65.23 14.75
N CYS A 54 -29.91 -65.01 14.17
CA CYS A 54 -30.24 -65.45 12.82
C CYS A 54 -29.39 -64.75 11.73
N LEU A 55 -29.20 -63.43 11.82
CA LEU A 55 -28.33 -62.68 10.91
C LEU A 55 -26.86 -63.13 11.04
N THR A 56 -26.37 -63.30 12.26
CA THR A 56 -24.99 -63.76 12.48
C THR A 56 -24.79 -65.17 11.94
N ALA A 57 -25.76 -66.07 12.13
CA ALA A 57 -25.70 -67.42 11.59
C ALA A 57 -25.72 -67.43 10.05
N THR A 58 -26.56 -66.60 9.42
CA THR A 58 -26.66 -66.47 7.96
C THR A 58 -25.42 -65.81 7.34
N TYR A 59 -24.88 -64.76 7.93
CA TYR A 59 -23.61 -64.18 7.47
C TYR A 59 -22.45 -65.18 7.62
N ARG A 60 -22.40 -65.95 8.71
CA ARG A 60 -21.38 -67.00 8.89
C ARG A 60 -21.53 -68.14 7.87
N SER A 61 -22.75 -68.51 7.49
CA SER A 61 -22.96 -69.53 6.45
C SER A 61 -22.59 -68.99 5.07
N LEU A 62 -22.86 -67.72 4.78
CA LEU A 62 -22.47 -67.06 3.53
C LEU A 62 -20.96 -66.87 3.41
N THR A 63 -20.24 -66.50 4.48
CA THR A 63 -18.78 -66.34 4.42
C THR A 63 -18.03 -67.65 4.12
N ASN A 64 -18.62 -68.80 4.47
CA ASN A 64 -18.05 -70.12 4.18
C ASN A 64 -18.43 -70.63 2.78
N SER A 65 -19.39 -69.99 2.11
CA SER A 65 -19.73 -70.30 0.73
C SER A 65 -18.74 -69.62 -0.21
N GLN A 66 -18.23 -70.36 -1.20
CA GLN A 66 -17.37 -69.76 -2.22
C GLN A 66 -18.21 -68.79 -3.05
N PRO A 67 -17.75 -67.53 -3.23
CA PRO A 67 -18.44 -66.62 -4.14
C PRO A 67 -18.44 -67.22 -5.53
N TYR A 68 -19.56 -67.08 -6.23
CA TYR A 68 -19.64 -67.49 -7.62
C TYR A 68 -18.69 -66.62 -8.45
N LEU A 69 -17.56 -67.19 -8.84
CA LEU A 69 -16.60 -66.56 -9.74
C LEU A 69 -16.73 -67.24 -11.11
N PRO A 70 -16.79 -66.47 -12.21
CA PRO A 70 -16.86 -67.03 -13.54
C PRO A 70 -15.57 -67.83 -13.84
N ILE A 71 -15.72 -69.05 -14.35
CA ILE A 71 -14.65 -70.06 -14.49
C ILE A 71 -13.61 -69.64 -15.54
N GLY A 72 -12.33 -69.54 -15.17
CA GLY A 72 -11.10 -69.75 -15.97
C GLY A 72 -10.90 -69.09 -17.35
N ASP A 73 -11.88 -69.17 -18.24
CA ASP A 73 -11.84 -68.72 -19.63
C ASP A 73 -12.23 -67.23 -19.79
N PHE A 74 -12.65 -66.58 -18.71
CA PHE A 74 -13.07 -65.18 -18.74
C PHE A 74 -11.86 -64.24 -18.62
N VAL A 75 -11.77 -63.27 -19.52
CA VAL A 75 -10.74 -62.20 -19.56
C VAL A 75 -10.91 -61.17 -18.42
N LEU A 76 -11.84 -61.40 -17.49
CA LEU A 76 -12.24 -60.44 -16.46
C LEU A 76 -11.13 -60.13 -15.44
N PRO A 77 -10.38 -61.10 -14.88
CA PRO A 77 -9.28 -60.80 -13.97
C PRO A 77 -8.18 -59.97 -14.64
N ASP A 78 -7.87 -60.27 -15.90
CA ASP A 78 -6.90 -59.52 -16.69
C ASP A 78 -7.37 -58.09 -16.97
N LEU A 79 -8.65 -57.91 -17.32
CA LEU A 79 -9.25 -56.58 -17.51
C LEU A 79 -9.29 -55.77 -16.22
N LEU A 80 -9.61 -56.41 -15.09
CA LEU A 80 -9.63 -55.77 -13.79
C LEU A 80 -8.21 -55.34 -13.38
N ALA A 81 -7.21 -56.21 -13.61
CA ALA A 81 -5.81 -55.89 -13.39
C ALA A 81 -5.34 -54.72 -14.27
N ILE A 82 -5.70 -54.70 -15.55
CA ILE A 82 -5.38 -53.57 -16.45
C ILE A 82 -6.06 -52.29 -15.97
N ARG A 83 -7.33 -52.35 -15.56
CA ARG A 83 -8.07 -51.18 -15.07
C ARG A 83 -7.47 -50.66 -13.76
N SER A 84 -7.21 -51.53 -12.80
CA SER A 84 -6.68 -51.14 -11.49
C SER A 84 -5.26 -50.59 -11.65
N THR A 85 -4.39 -51.22 -12.43
CA THR A 85 -3.06 -50.70 -12.72
C THR A 85 -3.11 -49.36 -13.45
N SER A 86 -3.98 -49.21 -14.45
CA SER A 86 -4.16 -47.93 -15.16
C SER A 86 -4.67 -46.83 -14.24
N GLN A 87 -5.59 -47.15 -13.33
CA GLN A 87 -6.09 -46.22 -12.32
C GLN A 87 -4.98 -45.81 -11.35
N VAL A 88 -4.24 -46.77 -10.80
CA VAL A 88 -3.10 -46.51 -9.90
C VAL A 88 -2.02 -45.69 -10.59
N ILE A 89 -1.73 -45.93 -11.87
CA ILE A 89 -0.78 -45.12 -12.64
C ILE A 89 -1.25 -43.66 -12.72
N ARG A 90 -2.54 -43.42 -12.99
CA ARG A 90 -3.09 -42.06 -13.05
C ARG A 90 -3.06 -41.39 -11.68
N GLU A 91 -3.48 -42.09 -10.64
CA GLU A 91 -3.48 -41.57 -9.27
C GLU A 91 -2.07 -41.25 -8.78
N THR A 92 -1.09 -42.11 -9.06
CA THR A 92 0.31 -41.86 -8.71
C THR A 92 0.91 -40.69 -9.50
N GLN A 93 0.55 -40.51 -10.77
CA GLN A 93 0.96 -39.33 -11.55
C GLN A 93 0.43 -38.02 -10.94
N VAL A 94 -0.84 -38.00 -10.53
CA VAL A 94 -1.42 -36.82 -9.85
C VAL A 94 -0.70 -36.57 -8.52
N ALA A 95 -0.49 -37.61 -7.71
CA ALA A 95 0.21 -37.49 -6.43
C ALA A 95 1.67 -37.03 -6.58
N ILE A 96 2.37 -37.44 -7.65
CA ILE A 96 3.71 -36.95 -7.97
C ILE A 96 3.68 -35.44 -8.23
N ASN A 97 2.75 -34.96 -9.06
CA ASN A 97 2.63 -33.54 -9.36
C ASN A 97 2.31 -32.72 -8.09
N ASP A 98 1.41 -33.20 -7.24
CA ASP A 98 1.08 -32.54 -5.97
C ASP A 98 2.30 -32.51 -5.02
N CYS A 99 3.08 -33.58 -5.00
CA CYS A 99 4.31 -33.66 -4.22
C CYS A 99 5.39 -32.70 -4.75
N GLU A 100 5.52 -32.58 -6.08
CA GLU A 100 6.45 -31.63 -6.71
C GLU A 100 6.10 -30.18 -6.39
N LEU A 101 4.81 -29.82 -6.44
CA LEU A 101 4.34 -28.49 -6.05
C LEU A 101 4.64 -28.20 -4.57
N SER A 102 4.30 -29.14 -3.69
CA SER A 102 4.59 -29.03 -2.25
C SER A 102 6.10 -28.88 -1.99
N LEU A 103 6.93 -29.64 -2.71
CA LEU A 103 8.39 -29.57 -2.59
C LEU A 103 8.93 -28.21 -3.05
N GLN A 104 8.41 -27.66 -4.14
CA GLN A 104 8.76 -26.30 -4.60
C GLN A 104 8.40 -25.24 -3.55
N ASP A 105 7.20 -25.33 -2.97
CA ASP A 105 6.77 -24.42 -1.91
C ASP A 105 7.66 -24.50 -0.67
N VAL A 106 8.03 -25.71 -0.24
CA VAL A 106 8.93 -25.93 0.89
C VAL A 106 10.33 -25.38 0.59
N LYS A 107 10.84 -25.56 -0.63
CA LYS A 107 12.13 -24.99 -1.03
C LYS A 107 12.13 -23.47 -0.98
N ARG A 108 11.09 -22.82 -1.52
CA ARG A 108 10.95 -21.37 -1.46
C ARG A 108 10.94 -20.86 -0.01
N ARG A 109 10.15 -21.49 0.87
CA ARG A 109 10.13 -21.13 2.30
C ARG A 109 11.49 -21.32 2.96
N LEU A 110 12.21 -22.38 2.60
CA LEU A 110 13.55 -22.62 3.14
C LEU A 110 14.56 -21.56 2.68
N GLU A 111 14.47 -21.07 1.45
CA GLU A 111 15.29 -19.96 0.96
C GLU A 111 14.97 -18.65 1.68
N GLU A 112 13.69 -18.35 1.90
CA GLU A 112 13.22 -17.18 2.68
C GLU A 112 13.77 -17.24 4.13
N GLU A 113 13.56 -18.35 4.82
CA GLU A 113 14.05 -18.53 6.20
C GLU A 113 15.58 -18.51 6.31
N GLN A 114 16.30 -18.93 5.26
CA GLN A 114 17.75 -18.81 5.20
C GLN A 114 18.19 -17.35 5.10
N ALA A 115 17.55 -16.56 4.24
CA ALA A 115 17.83 -15.14 4.12
C ALA A 115 17.53 -14.40 5.45
N ASP A 116 16.39 -14.67 6.06
CA ASP A 116 16.01 -14.07 7.36
C ASP A 116 17.01 -14.42 8.47
N ASN A 117 17.55 -15.64 8.46
CA ASN A 117 18.58 -16.06 9.41
C ASN A 117 19.93 -15.36 9.18
N GLU A 118 20.30 -15.10 7.93
CA GLU A 118 21.49 -14.31 7.60
C GLU A 118 21.35 -12.87 8.09
N ASP A 119 20.21 -12.24 7.84
CA ASP A 119 19.90 -10.90 8.32
C ASP A 119 19.90 -10.84 9.86
N ALA A 120 19.29 -11.81 10.51
CA ALA A 120 19.29 -11.91 11.98
C ALA A 120 20.71 -12.02 12.54
N LYS A 121 21.63 -12.73 11.88
CA LYS A 121 23.04 -12.81 12.28
C LYS A 121 23.78 -11.49 12.11
N LEU A 122 23.52 -10.77 11.02
CA LEU A 122 24.10 -9.44 10.79
C LEU A 122 23.65 -8.46 11.88
N ILE A 123 22.34 -8.40 12.14
CA ILE A 123 21.75 -7.58 13.21
C ILE A 123 22.37 -7.98 14.55
N GLN A 124 22.48 -9.27 14.84
CA GLN A 124 23.09 -9.74 16.09
C GLN A 124 24.56 -9.30 16.22
N ALA A 125 25.32 -9.34 15.12
CA ALA A 125 26.71 -8.90 15.11
C ALA A 125 26.82 -7.39 15.38
N GLU A 126 26.01 -6.57 14.72
CA GLU A 126 25.97 -5.12 14.93
C GLU A 126 25.54 -4.76 16.37
N ILE A 127 24.52 -5.42 16.91
CA ILE A 127 24.08 -5.22 18.29
C ILE A 127 25.22 -5.58 19.26
N LYS A 128 25.94 -6.68 19.05
CA LYS A 128 27.09 -7.05 19.88
C LYS A 128 28.20 -6.00 19.82
N LEU A 129 28.48 -5.48 18.62
CA LEU A 129 29.44 -4.39 18.44
C LEU A 129 28.98 -3.13 19.20
N ARG A 130 27.71 -2.75 19.08
CA ARG A 130 27.17 -1.58 19.77
C ARG A 130 27.20 -1.73 21.29
N ILE A 131 26.83 -2.90 21.82
CA ILE A 131 26.95 -3.20 23.25
C ILE A 131 28.40 -3.04 23.69
N SER A 132 29.36 -3.59 22.96
CA SER A 132 30.78 -3.46 23.30
C SER A 132 31.28 -2.01 23.26
N SER A 133 30.82 -1.20 22.30
CA SER A 133 31.10 0.24 22.22
C SER A 133 30.51 0.97 23.42
N LEU A 134 29.24 0.72 23.75
CA LEU A 134 28.56 1.35 24.88
C LEU A 134 29.21 0.96 26.22
N GLU A 135 29.61 -0.30 26.40
CA GLU A 135 30.34 -0.73 27.58
C GLU A 135 31.70 -0.01 27.70
N GLN A 136 32.39 0.23 26.58
CA GLN A 136 33.62 1.01 26.56
C GLN A 136 33.35 2.47 26.90
N GLU A 137 32.32 3.09 26.31
CA GLU A 137 31.88 4.46 26.61
C GLU A 137 31.53 4.61 28.09
N ILE A 138 30.76 3.67 28.68
CA ILE A 138 30.42 3.66 30.11
C ILE A 138 31.68 3.53 30.96
N LYS A 139 32.64 2.66 30.59
CA LYS A 139 33.92 2.53 31.31
C LYS A 139 34.76 3.82 31.23
N ILE A 140 34.71 4.53 30.12
CA ILE A 140 35.40 5.82 29.96
C ILE A 140 34.69 6.88 30.80
N ASN A 141 33.36 6.95 30.75
CA ASN A 141 32.56 7.93 31.47
C ASN A 141 32.65 7.73 32.99
N ASN A 142 32.66 6.48 33.47
CA ASN A 142 32.88 6.17 34.89
C ASN A 142 34.26 6.60 35.41
N LYS A 143 35.25 6.78 34.52
CA LYS A 143 36.57 7.30 34.89
C LYS A 143 36.64 8.83 34.87
N LYS A 144 35.71 9.50 34.18
CA LYS A 144 35.64 10.96 34.11
C LYS A 144 34.97 11.52 35.38
N SER A 145 35.42 12.67 35.83
CA SER A 145 34.76 13.41 36.91
C SER A 145 33.38 13.89 36.44
N PRO A 146 32.34 13.94 37.29
CA PRO A 146 31.02 14.44 36.91
C PRO A 146 31.05 15.84 36.29
N HIS A 147 31.96 16.71 36.78
CA HIS A 147 32.15 18.06 36.23
C HIS A 147 32.71 18.05 34.79
N ASP A 148 33.54 17.06 34.43
CA ASP A 148 34.07 16.94 33.08
C ASP A 148 32.99 16.42 32.11
N LEU A 149 32.10 15.54 32.59
CA LEU A 149 30.94 15.06 31.82
C LEU A 149 29.93 16.18 31.54
N GLU A 150 29.61 17.01 32.53
CA GLU A 150 28.73 18.17 32.35
C GLU A 150 29.30 19.16 31.33
N ARG A 151 30.62 19.39 31.37
CA ARG A 151 31.31 20.24 30.40
C ARG A 151 31.28 19.66 28.99
N GLU A 152 31.50 18.36 28.83
CA GLU A 152 31.40 17.70 27.53
C GLU A 152 29.97 17.76 26.97
N ASN A 153 28.96 17.44 27.78
CA ASN A 153 27.55 17.54 27.38
C ASN A 153 27.17 18.97 26.98
N PHE A 154 27.63 19.97 27.73
CA PHE A 154 27.43 21.37 27.38
C PHE A 154 28.08 21.72 26.04
N LEU A 155 29.31 21.26 25.79
CA LEU A 155 29.99 21.48 24.51
C LEU A 155 29.29 20.76 23.36
N GLU A 156 28.74 19.56 23.57
CA GLU A 156 27.96 18.85 22.57
C GLU A 156 26.64 19.57 22.24
N LEU A 157 25.91 20.03 23.25
CA LEU A 157 24.73 20.87 23.06
C LEU A 157 25.07 22.16 22.32
N GLN A 158 26.19 22.79 22.67
CA GLN A 158 26.66 23.99 21.98
C GLN A 158 27.01 23.70 20.51
N ARG A 159 27.65 22.56 20.22
CA ARG A 159 27.94 22.15 18.84
C ARG A 159 26.67 21.86 18.06
N LYS A 160 25.69 21.17 18.66
CA LYS A 160 24.38 20.91 18.02
C LYS A 160 23.65 22.21 17.74
N LYS A 161 23.60 23.11 18.72
CA LYS A 161 23.05 24.46 18.54
C LYS A 161 23.73 25.18 17.37
N ASN A 162 25.06 25.24 17.35
CA ASN A 162 25.79 25.90 16.28
C ASN A 162 25.53 25.25 14.91
N ARG A 163 25.32 23.92 14.84
CA ARG A 163 24.95 23.24 13.59
C ARG A 163 23.57 23.68 13.11
N TYR A 164 22.58 23.67 13.98
CA TYR A 164 21.23 24.13 13.63
C TYR A 164 21.20 25.63 13.30
N ASP A 165 21.95 26.45 14.02
CA ASP A 165 22.10 27.88 13.71
C ASP A 165 22.72 28.06 12.31
N ASN A 166 23.76 27.31 11.95
CA ASN A 166 24.37 27.38 10.62
C ASN A 166 23.41 26.89 9.53
N GLU A 167 22.79 25.72 9.70
CA GLU A 167 21.84 25.14 8.74
C GLU A 167 20.63 26.05 8.53
N THR A 168 20.11 26.68 9.59
CA THR A 168 19.02 27.66 9.49
C THR A 168 19.48 28.94 8.77
N THR A 169 20.71 29.42 8.98
CA THR A 169 21.23 30.56 8.21
C THR A 169 21.37 30.23 6.73
N ASP A 170 21.90 29.05 6.39
CA ASP A 170 22.06 28.61 5.00
C ASP A 170 20.71 28.44 4.32
N LEU A 171 19.74 27.82 5.01
CA LEU A 171 18.37 27.68 4.53
C LEU A 171 17.72 29.04 4.29
N MET A 172 17.85 29.99 5.23
CA MET A 172 17.29 31.34 5.10
C MET A 172 17.93 32.10 3.94
N LEU A 173 19.23 31.94 3.69
CA LEU A 173 19.91 32.55 2.55
C LEU A 173 19.42 31.97 1.22
N ALA A 174 19.32 30.65 1.12
CA ALA A 174 18.80 29.97 -0.07
C ALA A 174 17.33 30.35 -0.33
N PHE A 175 16.53 30.41 0.73
CA PHE A 175 15.12 30.80 0.65
C PHE A 175 14.94 32.25 0.21
N ASN A 176 15.72 33.18 0.78
CA ASN A 176 15.69 34.58 0.36
C ASN A 176 16.12 34.75 -1.11
N SER A 177 17.12 34.00 -1.55
CA SER A 177 17.57 33.99 -2.95
C SER A 177 16.48 33.47 -3.87
N PHE A 178 15.79 32.40 -3.48
CA PHE A 178 14.66 31.86 -4.22
C PHE A 178 13.50 32.85 -4.33
N ILE A 179 13.17 33.56 -3.24
CA ILE A 179 12.14 34.60 -3.26
C ILE A 179 12.50 35.68 -4.27
N GLU A 180 13.73 36.21 -4.23
CA GLU A 180 14.14 37.30 -5.10
C GLU A 180 14.22 36.90 -6.58
N GLN A 181 14.76 35.72 -6.88
CA GLN A 181 15.04 35.29 -8.25
C GLN A 181 13.80 34.72 -8.95
N HIS A 182 12.98 33.94 -8.25
CA HIS A 182 11.89 33.17 -8.87
C HIS A 182 10.52 33.63 -8.41
N LEU A 183 10.30 33.81 -7.11
CA LEU A 183 8.95 34.00 -6.58
C LEU A 183 8.46 35.45 -6.74
N ALA A 184 9.32 36.44 -6.50
CA ALA A 184 8.98 37.86 -6.54
C ALA A 184 8.51 38.34 -7.93
N PRO A 185 9.16 37.95 -9.05
CA PRO A 185 8.63 38.26 -10.38
C PRO A 185 7.24 37.66 -10.62
N MET A 186 6.99 36.44 -10.14
CA MET A 186 5.68 35.77 -10.30
C MET A 186 4.60 36.44 -9.45
N LEU A 187 4.92 36.81 -8.21
CA LEU A 187 4.01 37.51 -7.32
C LEU A 187 3.65 38.90 -7.85
N ALA A 188 4.64 39.63 -8.38
CA ALA A 188 4.40 40.95 -8.98
C ALA A 188 3.41 40.85 -10.16
N VAL A 189 3.55 39.84 -11.03
CA VAL A 189 2.58 39.59 -12.11
C VAL A 189 1.18 39.29 -11.56
N GLU A 190 1.05 38.48 -10.51
CA GLU A 190 -0.26 38.16 -9.93
C GLU A 190 -0.93 39.40 -9.30
N GLU A 191 -0.17 40.26 -8.63
CA GLU A 191 -0.67 41.53 -8.07
C GLU A 191 -1.16 42.49 -9.17
N LEU A 192 -0.49 42.51 -10.32
CA LEU A 192 -0.90 43.27 -11.50
C LEU A 192 -2.11 42.63 -12.26
N GLY A 193 -2.70 41.56 -11.71
CA GLY A 193 -3.86 40.87 -12.29
C GLY A 193 -3.51 39.88 -13.40
N GLY A 194 -2.24 39.47 -13.47
CA GLY A 194 -1.75 38.45 -14.37
C GLY A 194 -2.05 37.01 -13.90
N PRO A 195 -1.49 36.01 -14.60
CA PRO A 195 -1.68 34.60 -14.28
C PRO A 195 -1.20 34.25 -12.87
N ILE A 196 -1.82 33.22 -12.29
CA ILE A 196 -1.58 32.79 -10.92
C ILE A 196 -0.15 32.20 -10.81
N VAL A 197 0.55 32.50 -9.71
CA VAL A 197 1.89 31.95 -9.43
C VAL A 197 1.87 30.41 -9.55
N GLY A 198 2.75 29.87 -10.39
CA GLY A 198 2.87 28.42 -10.69
C GLY A 198 2.18 27.96 -11.99
N GLN A 199 1.40 28.81 -12.66
CA GLN A 199 0.77 28.45 -13.96
C GLN A 199 1.69 28.70 -15.16
N ILE A 200 2.64 29.63 -15.05
CA ILE A 200 3.64 29.93 -16.08
C ILE A 200 5.01 29.85 -15.42
N ILE A 201 5.92 29.08 -16.02
CA ILE A 201 7.22 28.74 -15.47
C ILE A 201 8.24 29.87 -15.72
N ASP A 202 8.19 30.49 -16.92
CA ASP A 202 9.11 31.55 -17.31
C ASP A 202 8.36 32.87 -17.55
N ILE A 203 8.61 33.85 -16.69
CA ILE A 203 8.09 35.22 -16.83
C ILE A 203 9.23 36.10 -17.33
N HIS A 204 9.13 36.53 -18.58
CA HIS A 204 10.05 37.51 -19.15
C HIS A 204 9.61 38.94 -18.78
N ASP A 205 10.56 39.88 -18.71
CA ASP A 205 10.33 41.28 -18.33
C ASP A 205 9.33 42.02 -19.24
N GLU A 206 9.03 41.48 -20.42
CA GLU A 206 8.02 41.98 -21.35
C GLU A 206 6.58 41.71 -20.88
N ILE A 207 6.36 40.64 -20.10
CA ILE A 207 5.05 40.23 -19.60
C ILE A 207 4.60 41.14 -18.44
N LEU A 208 5.55 41.63 -17.65
CA LEU A 208 5.31 42.62 -16.58
C LEU A 208 4.87 43.99 -17.12
N GLN A 209 5.16 44.31 -18.39
CA GLN A 209 4.81 45.59 -19.02
C GLN A 209 3.40 45.60 -19.63
N GLY A 210 2.75 44.45 -19.76
CA GLY A 210 1.44 44.34 -20.38
C GLY A 210 0.32 44.51 -19.36
N GLU A 211 -0.60 45.46 -19.60
CA GLU A 211 -1.86 45.50 -18.86
C GLU A 211 -2.62 44.18 -19.08
N PHE A 212 -2.81 43.40 -18.01
CA PHE A 212 -3.60 42.18 -18.07
C PHE A 212 -5.09 42.53 -18.12
N ASN A 213 -5.86 41.79 -18.93
CA ASN A 213 -7.32 41.88 -18.86
C ASN A 213 -7.83 41.13 -17.61
N SER A 214 -9.08 41.35 -17.21
CA SER A 214 -9.73 40.63 -16.09
C SER A 214 -9.81 39.11 -16.24
N GLN A 215 -9.25 38.55 -17.32
CA GLN A 215 -9.16 37.12 -17.62
C GLN A 215 -7.70 36.61 -17.63
N GLY A 216 -6.73 37.39 -17.14
CA GLY A 216 -5.32 36.99 -16.98
C GLY A 216 -4.52 36.86 -18.28
N LYS A 217 -5.04 37.34 -19.43
CA LYS A 217 -4.32 37.32 -20.71
C LYS A 217 -3.60 38.65 -20.93
N ALA A 218 -2.31 38.59 -21.21
CA ALA A 218 -1.51 39.75 -21.58
C ALA A 218 -2.09 40.41 -22.84
N LYS A 219 -2.47 41.70 -22.76
CA LYS A 219 -2.78 42.47 -23.97
C LYS A 219 -1.48 42.67 -24.75
N LYS A 220 -1.43 42.14 -25.96
CA LYS A 220 -0.40 42.54 -26.94
C LYS A 220 -0.55 44.04 -27.18
N VAL A 221 0.46 44.82 -26.79
CA VAL A 221 0.59 46.23 -27.17
C VAL A 221 0.73 46.26 -28.69
N LYS A 222 -0.38 46.53 -29.40
CA LYS A 222 -0.30 46.94 -30.80
C LYS A 222 0.15 48.39 -30.79
N LEU A 223 1.37 48.64 -31.28
CA LEU A 223 1.72 49.94 -31.82
C LEU A 223 0.71 50.27 -32.93
N GLN A 224 -0.31 51.05 -32.62
CA GLN A 224 -1.07 51.80 -33.60
C GLN A 224 -1.24 53.22 -33.09
N GLU A 225 -0.43 54.10 -33.65
CA GLU A 225 -0.74 55.53 -33.68
C GLU A 225 -2.12 55.71 -34.32
N SER A 226 -3.09 56.21 -33.57
CA SER A 226 -4.11 57.15 -34.09
C SER A 226 -5.05 57.63 -32.97
N LYS A 227 -4.84 58.90 -32.60
CA LYS A 227 -5.86 59.90 -32.28
C LYS A 227 -7.24 59.35 -31.86
N ARG A 228 -7.47 59.16 -30.55
CA ARG A 228 -8.79 59.40 -29.91
C ARG A 228 -8.73 59.36 -28.37
N GLN A 229 -9.11 60.51 -27.79
CA GLN A 229 -9.67 60.78 -26.46
C GLN A 229 -9.07 60.04 -25.24
N ARG A 230 -8.29 60.80 -24.45
CA ARG A 230 -7.85 60.42 -23.10
C ARG A 230 -9.03 60.41 -22.13
N ARG A 231 -9.13 59.37 -21.29
CA ARG A 231 -10.07 59.31 -20.15
C ARG A 231 -9.52 60.10 -18.96
N ILE A 232 -10.44 60.63 -18.17
CA ILE A 232 -10.24 61.65 -17.14
C ILE A 232 -9.30 61.20 -15.99
N SER A 233 -9.03 59.89 -15.87
CA SER A 233 -8.05 59.35 -14.91
C SER A 233 -6.59 59.67 -15.25
N GLN A 234 -6.27 60.02 -16.49
CA GLN A 234 -4.89 60.33 -16.93
C GLN A 234 -4.44 61.77 -16.63
N ILE A 235 -5.30 62.60 -16.02
CA ILE A 235 -4.98 64.00 -15.67
C ILE A 235 -4.39 64.10 -14.26
N TRP A 236 -4.47 63.06 -13.42
CA TRP A 236 -4.10 63.17 -12.00
C TRP A 236 -2.82 62.49 -11.51
N SER A 237 -2.08 61.78 -12.35
CA SER A 237 -0.78 61.23 -11.94
C SER A 237 0.31 61.69 -12.90
N THR A 238 1.00 62.76 -12.50
CA THR A 238 2.25 63.18 -13.15
C THR A 238 3.39 62.65 -12.29
N GLN A 239 3.94 61.49 -12.65
CA GLN A 239 5.25 61.05 -12.18
C GLN A 239 6.13 60.67 -13.38
N PRO A 240 7.45 60.93 -13.30
CA PRO A 240 8.36 60.83 -14.44
C PRO A 240 8.58 59.37 -14.86
N PRO A 241 8.77 59.11 -16.16
CA PRO A 241 8.97 57.77 -16.67
C PRO A 241 10.45 57.39 -16.53
N ASN A 242 10.78 56.42 -15.66
CA ASN A 242 11.81 55.38 -15.89
C ASN A 242 12.36 54.65 -14.65
N GLU A 243 11.84 54.86 -13.42
CA GLU A 243 12.39 54.18 -12.22
C GLU A 243 11.43 53.17 -11.55
N GLU A 244 10.17 53.05 -11.97
CA GLU A 244 9.14 52.23 -11.28
C GLU A 244 9.27 50.71 -11.49
N LYS A 245 10.18 50.25 -12.37
CA LYS A 245 10.24 48.84 -12.82
C LYS A 245 10.88 47.86 -11.83
N TYR A 246 11.81 48.34 -11.02
CA TYR A 246 12.43 47.52 -9.98
C TYR A 246 11.59 47.50 -8.71
N ASP A 247 10.72 48.50 -8.52
CA ASP A 247 10.04 48.73 -7.26
C ASP A 247 8.97 47.67 -6.99
N GLU A 248 8.20 47.23 -7.99
CA GLU A 248 7.14 46.23 -7.77
C GLU A 248 7.67 44.82 -7.46
N LYS A 249 8.74 44.37 -8.14
CA LYS A 249 9.41 43.10 -7.82
C LYS A 249 10.04 43.16 -6.43
N CYS A 250 10.74 44.25 -6.12
CA CYS A 250 11.36 44.45 -4.81
C CYS A 250 10.31 44.57 -3.70
N ALA A 251 9.18 45.23 -3.96
CA ALA A 251 8.05 45.35 -3.04
C ALA A 251 7.40 43.99 -2.78
N ALA A 252 7.17 43.18 -3.82
CA ALA A 252 6.63 41.82 -3.67
C ALA A 252 7.58 40.90 -2.88
N ALA A 253 8.89 41.00 -3.14
CA ALA A 253 9.91 40.28 -2.37
C ALA A 253 9.93 40.72 -0.90
N ALA A 254 9.90 42.03 -0.64
CA ALA A 254 9.91 42.60 0.69
C ALA A 254 8.64 42.24 1.49
N GLU A 255 7.47 42.28 0.85
CA GLU A 255 6.20 41.88 1.44
C GLU A 255 6.22 40.39 1.81
N MET A 256 6.64 39.51 0.91
CA MET A 256 6.74 38.07 1.18
C MET A 256 7.70 37.77 2.34
N LYS A 257 8.88 38.40 2.34
CA LYS A 257 9.86 38.25 3.43
C LYS A 257 9.34 38.78 4.77
N SER A 258 8.70 39.96 4.76
CA SER A 258 8.12 40.55 5.97
C SER A 258 7.03 39.66 6.55
N LEU A 259 6.14 39.16 5.70
CA LEU A 259 5.03 38.32 6.12
C LEU A 259 5.49 36.98 6.69
N ILE A 260 6.49 36.33 6.07
CA ILE A 260 7.06 35.08 6.58
C ILE A 260 7.80 35.32 7.90
N LYS A 261 8.56 36.42 8.01
CA LYS A 261 9.24 36.79 9.25
C LYS A 261 8.24 37.04 10.39
N GLU A 262 7.14 37.74 10.10
CA GLU A 262 6.07 37.96 11.07
C GLU A 262 5.42 36.64 11.49
N LEU A 263 5.13 35.73 10.55
CA LEU A 263 4.58 34.40 10.82
C LEU A 263 5.50 33.54 11.68
N LEU A 264 6.79 33.49 11.36
CA LEU A 264 7.78 32.75 12.14
C LEU A 264 7.94 33.31 13.55
N ASN A 265 8.04 34.64 13.68
CA ASN A 265 8.15 35.30 14.99
C ASN A 265 6.91 35.01 15.86
N LYS A 266 5.71 35.03 15.25
CA LYS A 266 4.46 34.74 15.96
C LYS A 266 4.31 33.28 16.35
N MET A 267 4.91 32.37 15.61
CA MET A 267 4.98 30.95 15.96
C MET A 267 5.99 30.70 17.08
N SER A 268 7.13 31.42 17.09
CA SER A 268 8.14 31.32 18.15
C SER A 268 7.76 32.03 19.45
N ASP A 269 6.74 32.89 19.44
CA ASP A 269 6.23 33.56 20.64
C ASP A 269 5.59 32.51 21.59
N GLU A 270 6.37 31.95 22.53
CA GLU A 270 5.96 30.93 23.53
C GLU A 270 4.71 31.30 24.36
N SER A 271 4.32 32.58 24.35
CA SER A 271 3.14 33.09 25.04
C SER A 271 1.80 32.81 24.34
N ILE A 272 1.81 32.38 23.08
CA ILE A 272 0.61 32.19 22.27
C ILE A 272 0.32 30.70 22.16
N ASN A 273 -0.77 30.25 22.77
CA ASN A 273 -1.25 28.88 22.61
C ASN A 273 -1.48 28.57 21.13
N PHE A 274 -0.99 27.40 20.72
CA PHE A 274 -0.89 26.93 19.34
C PHE A 274 -2.15 27.04 18.45
N PRO A 275 -3.41 27.05 18.94
CA PRO A 275 -4.55 27.31 18.07
C PRO A 275 -4.74 28.80 17.66
N ASP A 276 -4.09 29.77 18.31
CA ASP A 276 -4.44 31.22 18.19
C ASP A 276 -3.29 32.12 17.66
N ALA A 277 -2.23 31.54 17.09
CA ALA A 277 -1.11 32.26 16.47
C ALA A 277 -1.46 32.86 15.09
N TYR A 278 -2.48 33.72 15.05
CA TYR A 278 -2.92 34.42 13.85
C TYR A 278 -2.32 35.82 13.73
N ILE A 279 -1.98 36.20 12.49
CA ILE A 279 -1.54 37.54 12.12
C ILE A 279 -2.65 38.23 11.34
N LYS A 280 -2.87 39.52 11.61
CA LYS A 280 -3.81 40.35 10.86
C LYS A 280 -3.13 40.89 9.60
N LEU A 281 -3.69 40.55 8.45
CA LEU A 281 -3.29 41.09 7.15
C LEU A 281 -3.92 42.46 6.94
N HIS A 282 -3.12 43.43 6.50
CA HIS A 282 -3.58 44.78 6.19
C HIS A 282 -4.33 44.84 4.84
N ARG A 283 -3.97 43.95 3.91
CA ARG A 283 -4.56 43.81 2.57
C ARG A 283 -4.53 42.35 2.12
N GLU A 284 -5.42 42.00 1.18
CA GLU A 284 -5.38 40.70 0.51
C GLU A 284 -4.23 40.66 -0.52
N SER A 285 -3.03 40.28 -0.07
CA SER A 285 -1.85 40.13 -0.93
C SER A 285 -1.82 38.78 -1.67
N ALA A 286 -1.27 38.77 -2.87
CA ALA A 286 -0.88 37.58 -3.63
C ALA A 286 0.09 36.69 -2.83
N ALA A 287 0.96 37.26 -2.00
CA ALA A 287 1.86 36.51 -1.13
C ALA A 287 1.10 35.65 -0.11
N ALA A 288 0.09 36.23 0.56
CA ALA A 288 -0.76 35.50 1.50
C ALA A 288 -1.56 34.39 0.80
N ARG A 289 -2.12 34.69 -0.39
CA ARG A 289 -2.84 33.69 -1.18
C ARG A 289 -1.91 32.56 -1.65
N TYR A 290 -0.68 32.86 -2.02
CA TYR A 290 0.32 31.87 -2.43
C TYR A 290 0.66 30.91 -1.27
N LEU A 291 0.94 31.43 -0.07
CA LEU A 291 1.27 30.59 1.10
C LEU A 291 0.15 29.62 1.49
N VAL A 292 -1.11 30.05 1.32
CA VAL A 292 -2.27 29.18 1.59
C VAL A 292 -2.44 28.13 0.50
N ARG A 293 -2.20 28.50 -0.78
CA ARG A 293 -2.22 27.56 -1.91
C ARG A 293 -1.10 26.52 -1.79
N SER A 294 0.10 26.93 -1.40
CA SER A 294 1.26 26.07 -1.21
C SER A 294 1.21 25.24 0.08
N LYS A 295 0.12 25.35 0.86
CA LYS A 295 -0.08 24.59 2.11
C LYS A 295 0.99 24.86 3.16
N ILE A 296 1.50 26.10 3.20
CA ILE A 296 2.44 26.57 4.24
C ILE A 296 1.67 27.34 5.32
N ALA A 297 0.57 27.99 4.94
CA ALA A 297 -0.26 28.79 5.83
C ALA A 297 -1.75 28.45 5.68
N GLN A 298 -2.56 28.86 6.65
CA GLN A 298 -4.01 28.71 6.65
C GLN A 298 -4.70 29.99 7.09
N PHE A 299 -5.79 30.36 6.41
CA PHE A 299 -6.67 31.42 6.87
C PHE A 299 -7.52 30.97 8.06
N HIS A 300 -7.92 31.91 8.90
CA HIS A 300 -8.90 31.65 9.94
C HIS A 300 -10.27 31.31 9.29
N PRO A 301 -10.97 30.25 9.74
CA PRO A 301 -12.19 29.75 9.08
C PRO A 301 -13.35 30.77 9.05
N LYS A 302 -13.34 31.74 9.97
CA LYS A 302 -14.35 32.80 10.06
C LYS A 302 -13.85 34.18 9.61
N ASP A 303 -12.55 34.36 9.41
CA ASP A 303 -11.95 35.69 9.18
C ASP A 303 -10.79 35.59 8.17
N ALA A 304 -11.06 35.96 6.93
CA ALA A 304 -10.07 35.91 5.85
C ALA A 304 -8.92 36.93 6.02
N SER A 305 -9.05 37.89 6.96
CA SER A 305 -7.98 38.82 7.28
C SER A 305 -6.91 38.23 8.21
N ARG A 306 -7.13 37.00 8.73
CA ARG A 306 -6.22 36.36 9.67
C ARG A 306 -5.51 35.17 9.05
N LEU A 307 -4.18 35.16 9.13
CA LEU A 307 -3.32 34.11 8.58
C LEU A 307 -2.47 33.47 9.68
N ARG A 308 -2.34 32.16 9.68
CA ARG A 308 -1.42 31.41 10.55
C ARG A 308 -0.51 30.49 9.75
N LEU A 309 0.67 30.19 10.29
CA LEU A 309 1.59 29.19 9.74
C LEU A 309 1.17 27.79 10.19
N ILE A 310 1.36 26.78 9.34
CA ILE A 310 1.12 25.37 9.70
C ILE A 310 2.33 24.88 10.51
N ASP A 311 2.09 24.20 11.61
CA ASP A 311 3.17 23.60 12.40
C ASP A 311 3.90 22.53 11.61
N PHE A 312 5.21 22.69 11.51
CA PHE A 312 6.12 21.65 11.00
C PHE A 312 7.07 21.13 12.09
N GLY A 313 6.99 21.66 13.32
CA GLY A 313 7.94 21.39 14.40
C GLY A 313 7.41 20.53 15.54
N ASN A 314 6.09 20.42 15.76
CA ASN A 314 5.55 19.42 16.69
C ASN A 314 5.55 18.04 16.03
N GLU A 315 6.60 17.26 16.27
CA GLU A 315 6.52 15.81 16.22
C GLU A 315 6.08 15.28 17.60
N ILE A 316 5.29 14.21 17.63
CA ILE A 316 4.67 13.68 18.87
C ILE A 316 5.72 13.09 19.85
N ASP A 317 6.97 12.90 19.39
CA ASP A 317 8.03 12.19 20.11
C ASP A 317 9.21 13.08 20.57
N ASP A 318 9.16 14.40 20.36
CA ASP A 318 10.15 15.38 20.87
C ASP A 318 9.69 16.10 22.16
#